data_AF-A0A178IKA6-F1
#
_entry.id   AF-A0A178IKA6-F1
#
_cell.length_a   1.000
_cell.length_b   1.000
_cell.length_c   1.000
_cell.angle_alpha   90.00
_cell.angle_beta   90.00
_cell.angle_gamma   90.00
#
_symmetry.space_group_name_H-M   'P 1'
#
loop_
_entity.id
_entity.type
_entity.pdbx_description
1 polymer ?
#
loop_
_entity_poly.entity_id
_entity_poly.type
_entity_poly.pdbx_seq_one_letter_code
_entity_poly.pdbx_strand_id
1 'polypeptide(L)'
;MHLEAAYNSYVQRAILDDGTEAGVIHMRDGSSSRYWFRSHHRTGDMGGTWFAMSDGTRSYMAGWFCCEVQLPDDQLASLDALKKFVREHHGIAP
;
A
#
# COMPACT_ATOMS: atom_id res chain seq x y z
N MET A 1 -3.85 5.39 -17.82
CA MET A 1 -4.11 5.59 -16.38
C MET A 1 -3.09 6.59 -15.88
N HIS A 2 -3.53 7.77 -15.42
CA HIS A 2 -2.68 8.76 -14.80
C HIS A 2 -2.70 8.52 -13.29
N LEU A 3 -1.55 8.54 -12.62
CA LEU A 3 -1.49 8.43 -11.17
C LEU A 3 -1.45 9.84 -10.58
N GLU A 4 -2.28 10.08 -9.57
CA GLU A 4 -2.36 11.34 -8.84
C GLU A 4 -1.67 11.20 -7.49
N ALA A 5 -1.22 12.31 -6.90
CA ALA A 5 -0.71 12.28 -5.53
C ALA A 5 -1.82 11.79 -4.57
N ALA A 6 -1.47 10.87 -3.68
CA ALA A 6 -2.37 10.38 -2.64
C ALA A 6 -2.23 11.25 -1.38
N TYR A 7 -2.28 10.64 -0.19
CA TYR A 7 -2.12 11.33 1.09
C TYR A 7 -0.82 12.16 1.19
N ASN A 8 0.25 11.74 0.52
CA ASN A 8 1.50 12.50 0.43
C ASN A 8 2.15 12.34 -0.95
N SER A 9 3.23 13.09 -1.20
CA SER A 9 3.95 13.07 -2.49
C SER A 9 4.72 11.79 -2.77
N TYR A 10 4.93 10.94 -1.77
CA TYR A 10 5.61 9.65 -1.93
C TYR A 10 4.68 8.55 -2.44
N VAL A 11 3.37 8.75 -2.34
CA VAL A 11 2.35 7.80 -2.80
C VAL A 11 1.60 8.42 -3.97
N GLN A 12 1.61 7.73 -5.12
CA GLN A 12 0.81 8.08 -6.27
C GLN A 12 -0.18 6.96 -6.56
N ARG A 13 -1.46 7.28 -6.81
CA ARG A 13 -2.51 6.26 -6.97
C ARG A 13 -3.51 6.58 -8.05
N ALA A 14 -4.31 5.58 -8.40
CA ALA A 14 -5.56 5.69 -9.13
C ALA A 14 -6.59 4.74 -8.52
N ILE A 15 -7.88 5.10 -8.61
CA ILE A 15 -8.99 4.20 -8.30
C ILE A 15 -9.48 3.59 -9.61
N LEU A 16 -9.48 2.26 -9.68
CA LEU A 16 -9.95 1.50 -10.84
C LEU A 16 -11.49 1.37 -10.83
N ASP A 17 -12.07 0.95 -11.96
CA ASP A 17 -13.52 0.83 -12.14
C ASP A 17 -14.19 -0.14 -11.15
N ASP A 18 -13.47 -1.17 -10.72
CA ASP A 18 -13.91 -2.14 -9.71
C ASP A 18 -13.75 -1.62 -8.27
N GLY A 19 -13.27 -0.39 -8.13
CA GLY A 19 -13.01 0.26 -6.87
C GLY A 19 -11.72 -0.15 -6.18
N THR A 20 -10.86 -0.94 -6.82
CA THR A 20 -9.50 -1.21 -6.35
C THR A 20 -8.65 0.06 -6.42
N GLU A 21 -7.93 0.38 -5.37
CA GLU A 21 -6.87 1.39 -5.41
C GLU A 21 -5.59 0.75 -5.90
N ALA A 22 -4.98 1.29 -6.96
CA ALA A 22 -3.67 0.87 -7.44
C ALA A 22 -2.70 2.05 -7.37
N GLY A 23 -1.48 1.82 -6.89
CA GLY A 23 -0.53 2.91 -6.74
C GLY A 23 0.93 2.50 -6.71
N VAL A 24 1.79 3.51 -6.60
CA VAL A 24 3.24 3.42 -6.49
C VAL A 24 3.66 4.22 -5.26
N ILE A 25 4.47 3.59 -4.43
CA ILE A 25 5.11 4.18 -3.26
C ILE A 25 6.57 4.34 -3.61
N HIS A 26 7.06 5.57 -3.62
CA HIS A 26 8.47 5.90 -3.78
C HIS A 26 9.09 6.03 -2.39
N MET A 27 10.18 5.30 -2.14
CA MET A 27 10.89 5.37 -0.86
C MET A 27 12.01 6.41 -0.94
N ARG A 28 12.47 6.86 0.23
CA ARG A 28 13.56 7.86 0.34
C ARG A 28 14.91 7.33 -0.13
N ASP A 29 15.14 6.02 -0.04
CA ASP A 29 16.34 5.36 -0.59
C ASP A 29 16.30 5.18 -2.12
N GLY A 30 15.25 5.66 -2.79
CA GLY A 30 15.06 5.56 -4.24
C GLY A 30 14.43 4.24 -4.70
N SER A 31 14.18 3.30 -3.79
CA SER A 31 13.40 2.09 -4.09
C SER A 31 11.91 2.42 -4.26
N SER A 32 11.14 1.46 -4.78
CA SER A 32 9.70 1.64 -4.94
C SER A 32 8.90 0.37 -4.72
N SER A 33 7.63 0.54 -4.38
CA SER A 33 6.65 -0.55 -4.32
C SER A 33 5.40 -0.17 -5.08
N ARG A 34 4.99 -1.01 -6.03
CA ARG A 34 3.63 -0.98 -6.57
C ARG A 34 2.69 -1.65 -5.59
N TYR A 35 1.44 -1.22 -5.53
CA TYR A 35 0.44 -1.89 -4.72
C TYR A 35 -0.94 -1.93 -5.36
N TRP A 36 -1.75 -2.88 -4.89
CA TRP A 36 -3.17 -3.01 -5.16
C TRP A 36 -3.89 -3.19 -3.83
N PHE A 37 -4.80 -2.28 -3.51
CA PHE A 37 -5.55 -2.26 -2.27
C PHE A 37 -7.05 -2.37 -2.54
N ARG A 38 -7.70 -3.27 -1.80
CA ARG A 38 -9.16 -3.35 -1.70
C ARG A 38 -9.59 -3.01 -0.28
N SER A 39 -10.40 -1.96 -0.16
CA SER A 39 -10.96 -1.53 1.14
C SER A 39 -12.04 -2.49 1.64
N HIS A 40 -12.01 -2.80 2.93
CA HIS A 40 -13.05 -3.57 3.61
C HIS A 40 -14.45 -2.96 3.46
N HIS A 41 -14.56 -1.63 3.33
CA HIS A 41 -15.82 -0.94 3.06
C HIS A 41 -16.44 -1.30 1.70
N ARG A 42 -15.64 -1.80 0.74
CA ARG A 42 -16.09 -2.19 -0.60
C ARG A 42 -16.26 -3.69 -0.77
N THR A 43 -15.54 -4.50 0.00
CA THR A 43 -15.52 -5.96 -0.17
C THR A 43 -16.42 -6.69 0.81
N GLY A 44 -16.71 -6.10 1.98
CA GLY A 44 -17.40 -6.79 3.08
C GLY A 44 -16.54 -7.85 3.77
N ASP A 45 -15.26 -7.97 3.41
CA ASP A 45 -14.23 -8.76 4.09
C ASP A 45 -13.22 -7.84 4.78
N MET A 46 -12.11 -8.37 5.31
CA MET A 46 -11.08 -7.56 6.00
C MET A 46 -10.36 -6.56 5.07
N GLY A 47 -10.58 -6.62 3.76
CA GLY A 47 -9.78 -5.94 2.77
C GLY A 47 -8.34 -6.44 2.75
N GLY A 48 -7.53 -5.83 1.89
CA GLY A 48 -6.12 -6.13 1.85
C GLY A 48 -5.35 -5.42 0.76
N THR A 49 -4.03 -5.41 0.95
CA THR A 49 -3.07 -4.77 0.06
C THR A 49 -2.01 -5.75 -0.39
N TRP A 50 -1.85 -5.89 -1.71
CA TRP A 50 -0.74 -6.60 -2.32
C TRP A 50 0.37 -5.61 -2.67
N PHE A 51 1.58 -5.85 -2.21
CA PHE A 51 2.77 -5.06 -2.50
C PHE A 51 3.70 -5.83 -3.45
N ALA A 52 4.14 -5.17 -4.51
CA ALA A 52 5.14 -5.66 -5.46
C ALA A 52 6.32 -4.68 -5.51
N MET A 53 7.42 -5.08 -4.89
CA MET A 53 8.57 -4.22 -4.61
C MET A 53 9.62 -4.26 -5.73
N SER A 54 10.44 -3.21 -5.83
CA SER A 54 11.47 -3.08 -6.87
C SER A 54 12.63 -4.08 -6.73
N ASP A 55 12.80 -4.69 -5.55
CA ASP A 55 13.77 -5.78 -5.32
C ASP A 55 13.25 -7.17 -5.74
N GLY A 56 12.04 -7.25 -6.28
CA GLY A 56 11.39 -8.50 -6.69
C GLY A 56 10.53 -9.16 -5.62
N THR A 57 10.58 -8.68 -4.37
CA THR A 57 9.76 -9.19 -3.27
C THR A 57 8.28 -8.88 -3.50
N ARG A 58 7.41 -9.79 -3.07
CA ARG A 58 5.97 -9.57 -2.99
C ARG A 58 5.46 -9.90 -1.60
N SER A 59 4.59 -9.04 -1.07
CA SER A 59 4.02 -9.20 0.27
C SER A 59 2.54 -8.86 0.28
N TYR A 60 1.77 -9.55 1.11
CA TYR A 60 0.34 -9.28 1.31
C TYR A 60 0.08 -8.79 2.73
N MET A 61 -0.78 -7.79 2.87
CA MET A 61 -1.26 -7.29 4.14
C MET A 61 -2.79 -7.31 4.17
N ALA A 62 -3.39 -8.11 5.05
CA ALA A 62 -4.83 -8.10 5.29
C ALA A 62 -5.19 -7.10 6.40
N GLY A 63 -6.38 -6.51 6.35
CA GLY A 63 -7.00 -5.84 7.50
C GLY A 63 -6.55 -4.41 7.79
N TRP A 64 -5.28 -4.07 7.59
CA TRP A 64 -4.73 -2.86 8.20
C TRP A 64 -5.27 -1.52 7.68
N PHE A 65 -5.54 -1.41 6.38
CA PHE A 65 -6.00 -0.14 5.81
C PHE A 65 -7.53 -0.08 5.74
N CYS A 66 -8.09 1.02 6.24
CA CYS A 66 -9.53 1.26 6.28
C CYS A 66 -10.07 1.75 4.92
N CYS A 67 -9.80 3.02 4.58
CA CYS A 67 -10.34 3.66 3.37
C CYS A 67 -9.36 3.69 2.20
N GLU A 68 -8.07 3.83 2.49
CA GLU A 68 -7.00 4.06 1.52
C GLU A 68 -5.63 3.69 2.10
N VAL A 69 -4.62 3.54 1.24
CA VAL A 69 -3.26 3.29 1.70
C VAL A 69 -2.61 4.58 2.21
N GLN A 70 -2.41 4.65 3.53
CA GLN A 70 -1.63 5.69 4.19
C GLN A 70 -0.52 5.05 5.02
N LEU A 71 0.73 5.30 4.65
CA LEU A 71 1.88 4.81 5.40
C LEU A 71 2.42 5.91 6.31
N PRO A 72 2.79 5.57 7.56
CA PRO A 72 3.61 6.44 8.40
C PRO A 72 4.97 6.75 7.74
N ASP A 73 5.50 7.93 8.02
CA ASP A 73 6.70 8.48 7.37
C ASP A 73 7.96 7.61 7.51
N ASP A 74 8.09 6.87 8.62
CA ASP A 74 9.22 5.98 8.87
C ASP A 74 9.21 4.74 7.97
N GLN A 75 8.03 4.32 7.50
CA GLN A 75 7.88 3.19 6.57
C GLN A 75 8.26 3.55 5.14
N LEU A 76 8.41 4.85 4.85
CA LEU A 76 8.86 5.36 3.56
C LEU A 76 10.40 5.46 3.47
N ALA A 77 11.12 5.03 4.50
CA ALA A 77 12.58 5.08 4.52
C ALA A 77 13.22 4.12 3.49
N SER A 78 12.74 2.87 3.43
CA SER A 78 13.27 1.81 2.57
C SER A 78 12.27 0.67 2.38
N LEU A 79 12.55 -0.25 1.45
CA LEU A 79 11.77 -1.49 1.33
C LEU A 79 11.78 -2.33 2.61
N ASP A 80 12.88 -2.34 3.36
CA ASP A 80 12.96 -3.14 4.58
C ASP A 80 12.08 -2.58 5.70
N ALA A 81 11.93 -1.25 5.77
CA ALA A 81 10.95 -0.60 6.64
C ALA A 81 9.53 -1.01 6.23
N LEU A 82 9.18 -0.90 4.94
CA LEU A 82 7.88 -1.35 4.43
C LEU A 82 7.61 -2.84 4.70
N LYS A 83 8.59 -3.71 4.47
CA LYS A 83 8.44 -5.16 4.75
C LYS A 83 8.23 -5.42 6.24
N LYS A 84 8.95 -4.71 7.11
CA LYS A 84 8.77 -4.80 8.56
C LYS A 84 7.36 -4.40 8.95
N PHE A 85 6.90 -3.24 8.46
CA PHE A 85 5.56 -2.75 8.68
C PHE A 85 4.49 -3.76 8.27
N VAL A 86 4.60 -4.32 7.06
CA VAL A 86 3.65 -5.33 6.57
C VAL A 86 3.61 -6.56 7.49
N ARG A 87 4.76 -7.06 7.96
CA ARG A 87 4.79 -8.21 8.88
C ARG A 87 4.16 -7.91 10.23
N GLU A 88 4.36 -6.71 10.77
CA GLU A 88 3.88 -6.31 12.09
C GLU A 88 2.36 -6.06 12.11
N HIS A 89 1.78 -5.66 10.97
CA HIS A 89 0.39 -5.23 10.89
C HIS A 89 -0.52 -6.15 10.08
N HIS A 90 0.03 -7.21 9.48
CA HIS A 90 -0.76 -8.19 8.73
C HIS A 90 -1.83 -8.85 9.62
N GLY A 91 -3.10 -8.73 9.21
CA GLY A 91 -4.24 -9.34 9.89
C GLY A 91 -4.75 -8.53 11.08
N ILE A 92 -4.16 -7.36 11.35
CA ILE A 92 -4.67 -6.43 12.36
C ILE A 92 -5.72 -5.55 11.69
N ALA A 93 -6.94 -5.52 12.26
CA ALA A 93 -8.00 -4.64 11.80
C ALA A 93 -7.78 -3.20 12.32
N PRO A 94 -8.22 -2.16 11.58
CA PRO A 94 -8.08 -0.76 11.97
C PRO A 94 -9.10 -0.37 13.06
#